data_AF-A0A921RWR7-F1
#
_entry.id   AF-A0A921RWR7-F1
#
_cell.length_a   1.000
_cell.length_b   1.000
_cell.length_c   1.000
_cell.angle_alpha   90.00
_cell.angle_beta   90.00
_cell.angle_gamma   90.00
#
_symmetry.space_group_name_H-M   'P 1'
#
loop_
_entity.id
_entity.type
_entity.pdbx_description
1 polymer ?
#
loop_
_entity_poly.entity_id
_entity_poly.type
_entity_poly.pdbx_seq_one_letter_code
_entity_poly.pdbx_strand_id
1 'polypeptide(L)'
;MEEEPPASDLAARGDLRSALPFLPVVLRGGALFWPPAAQESLRALALGPDVSRVASGDVLADALTDLRLALALPALPQRVADGLALFFDDLLSRAQARGWFAEVVPNLARLLLRLPTLLEDHYAKAGHGASGLRVLASQDAGLVLLSQELVAALLTCALFCLFPTAGRAQACLPTINFDGLFTALIHRSQSQEQKVRCLVHYFERVTDSTPTGFVSFERKVLPRQPVSDGITYPDIHAWSASSAPLCQFRVFSSGFIEDEEQEALQVDFANKYLGGGALSRGCVQEEIRFMINPELILGMLFMASMEDNEAIEIFGAERFSQYMGYGSSFRFVGDYLDTKPFDSVGRRRTRIVAIDALDCPARLHYESDCLLREVNKAFCGFFDQSKCQLYVKLFQDSHNKDNFPSINSNEYIGVSTGNWGCGAFGGNPEIKSMIQWIAASQALRPFVNYYTFEDASLERLEEVIQWILRHGWTVSELWHMLIEYSSQRLRGETYKGFFAWLLPSNRPNNEVHYMSE
;
A
#
# COMPACT_ATOMS: atom_id res chain seq x y z
N MET A 1 -54.06 -2.56 -5.15
CA MET A 1 -52.71 -2.54 -4.57
C MET A 1 -51.79 -2.86 -5.73
N GLU A 2 -51.17 -1.84 -6.32
CA GLU A 2 -50.11 -2.03 -7.30
C GLU A 2 -48.94 -2.68 -6.56
N GLU A 3 -48.55 -3.88 -6.99
CA GLU A 3 -47.31 -4.51 -6.54
C GLU A 3 -46.14 -3.63 -6.98
N GLU A 4 -45.34 -3.18 -6.02
CA GLU A 4 -44.05 -2.56 -6.29
C GLU A 4 -43.23 -3.48 -7.20
N PRO A 5 -42.51 -2.93 -8.20
CA PRO A 5 -41.61 -3.73 -9.02
C PRO A 5 -40.56 -4.38 -8.12
N PRO A 6 -40.07 -5.59 -8.46
CA PRO A 6 -39.02 -6.23 -7.67
C PRO A 6 -37.83 -5.28 -7.59
N ALA A 7 -37.37 -4.99 -6.37
CA ALA A 7 -36.18 -4.19 -6.14
C ALA A 7 -35.06 -4.74 -7.06
N SER A 8 -34.44 -3.87 -7.85
CA SER A 8 -33.30 -4.27 -8.69
C SER A 8 -32.28 -5.04 -7.84
N ASP A 9 -31.72 -6.13 -8.37
CA ASP A 9 -30.68 -6.93 -7.72
C ASP A 9 -29.58 -6.07 -7.09
N LEU A 10 -29.23 -4.95 -7.75
CA LEU A 10 -28.26 -3.95 -7.29
C LEU A 10 -28.56 -3.35 -5.90
N ALA A 11 -29.81 -2.98 -5.62
CA ALA A 11 -30.21 -2.33 -4.37
C ALA A 11 -30.16 -3.26 -3.16
N ALA A 12 -30.29 -4.57 -3.40
CA ALA A 12 -30.24 -5.58 -2.34
C ALA A 12 -28.80 -5.93 -1.92
N ARG A 13 -27.79 -5.57 -2.72
CA ARG A 13 -26.41 -6.01 -2.47
C ARG A 13 -25.82 -5.37 -1.22
N GLY A 14 -25.18 -6.18 -0.38
CA GLY A 14 -24.51 -5.71 0.85
C GLY A 14 -23.25 -4.91 0.57
N ASP A 15 -22.49 -5.29 -0.46
CA ASP A 15 -21.26 -4.62 -0.88
C ASP A 15 -21.52 -3.16 -1.29
N LEU A 16 -22.44 -2.92 -2.23
CA LEU A 16 -22.82 -1.57 -2.65
C LEU A 16 -23.37 -0.76 -1.47
N ARG A 17 -24.24 -1.34 -0.62
CA ARG A 17 -24.80 -0.62 0.54
C ARG A 17 -23.71 -0.11 1.49
N SER A 18 -22.60 -0.81 1.62
CA SER A 18 -21.46 -0.37 2.44
C SER A 18 -20.66 0.78 1.79
N ALA A 19 -20.51 0.77 0.46
CA ALA A 19 -19.70 1.76 -0.26
C ALA A 19 -20.49 3.03 -0.61
N LEU A 20 -21.78 2.90 -0.92
CA LEU A 20 -22.64 3.97 -1.43
C LEU A 20 -22.63 5.26 -0.58
N PRO A 21 -22.62 5.22 0.78
CA PRO A 21 -22.51 6.44 1.59
C PRO A 21 -21.25 7.26 1.33
N PHE A 22 -20.22 6.65 0.75
CA PHE A 22 -18.93 7.25 0.43
C PHE A 22 -18.72 7.48 -1.06
N LEU A 23 -19.76 7.31 -1.89
CA LEU A 23 -19.72 7.58 -3.33
C LEU A 23 -20.50 8.86 -3.68
N PRO A 24 -20.13 9.56 -4.77
CA PRO A 24 -20.80 10.81 -5.17
C PRO A 24 -22.07 10.60 -6.00
N VAL A 25 -22.52 9.34 -6.15
CA VAL A 25 -23.71 8.95 -6.93
C VAL A 25 -24.85 8.56 -5.99
N VAL A 26 -26.08 8.65 -6.50
CA VAL A 26 -27.29 8.27 -5.77
C VAL A 26 -27.95 7.05 -6.41
N LEU A 27 -28.47 6.15 -5.58
CA LEU A 27 -29.29 5.02 -6.02
C LEU A 27 -30.77 5.42 -6.02
N ARG A 28 -31.44 5.37 -7.17
CA ARG A 28 -32.88 5.65 -7.30
C ARG A 28 -33.52 4.68 -8.29
N GLY A 29 -34.65 4.09 -7.94
CA GLY A 29 -35.36 3.14 -8.82
C GLY A 29 -34.50 1.95 -9.26
N GLY A 30 -33.47 1.60 -8.49
CA GLY A 30 -32.58 0.48 -8.78
C GLY A 30 -31.40 0.76 -9.71
N ALA A 31 -31.18 2.02 -10.08
CA ALA A 31 -30.03 2.44 -10.90
C ALA A 31 -29.27 3.59 -10.23
N LEU A 32 -27.99 3.70 -10.55
CA LEU A 32 -27.08 4.72 -10.05
C LEU A 32 -27.12 5.95 -10.97
N PHE A 33 -27.13 7.13 -10.37
CA PHE A 33 -27.15 8.39 -11.11
C PHE A 33 -26.32 9.47 -10.44
N TRP A 34 -25.84 10.41 -11.24
CA TRP A 34 -25.46 11.72 -10.74
C TRP A 34 -26.72 12.53 -10.39
N PRO A 35 -26.71 13.33 -9.31
CA PRO A 35 -27.72 14.36 -9.11
C PRO A 35 -27.84 15.26 -10.38
N PRO A 36 -29.06 15.65 -10.82
CA PRO A 36 -29.24 16.32 -12.11
C PRO A 36 -28.36 17.56 -12.33
N ALA A 37 -28.25 18.44 -11.32
CA ALA A 37 -27.40 19.64 -11.40
C ALA A 37 -25.91 19.31 -11.54
N ALA A 38 -25.44 18.26 -10.86
CA ALA A 38 -24.06 17.79 -11.01
C ALA A 38 -23.84 17.18 -12.40
N GLN A 39 -24.81 16.43 -12.92
CA GLN A 39 -24.75 15.86 -14.26
C GLN A 39 -24.68 16.93 -15.35
N GLU A 40 -25.45 18.02 -15.24
CA GLU A 40 -25.41 19.15 -16.16
C GLU A 40 -24.05 19.84 -16.15
N SER A 41 -23.48 20.07 -14.96
CA SER A 41 -22.15 20.65 -14.80
C SER A 41 -21.06 19.77 -15.42
N LEU A 42 -21.12 18.45 -15.20
CA LEU A 42 -20.22 17.49 -15.83
C LEU A 42 -20.38 17.46 -17.37
N ARG A 43 -21.61 17.59 -17.90
CA ARG A 43 -21.83 17.70 -19.35
C ARG A 43 -21.21 18.96 -19.93
N ALA A 44 -21.31 20.09 -19.25
CA ALA A 44 -20.66 21.33 -19.69
C ALA A 44 -19.13 21.16 -19.74
N LEU A 45 -18.51 20.62 -18.69
CA LEU A 45 -17.08 20.31 -18.66
C LEU A 45 -16.66 19.36 -19.80
N ALA A 46 -17.45 18.31 -20.05
CA ALA A 46 -17.19 17.32 -21.09
C ALA A 46 -17.22 17.90 -22.53
N LEU A 47 -17.91 19.03 -22.73
CA LEU A 47 -17.98 19.75 -24.00
C LEU A 47 -16.80 20.73 -24.21
N GLY A 48 -15.92 20.87 -23.22
CA GLY A 48 -14.71 21.68 -23.35
C GLY A 48 -14.83 23.12 -22.82
N PRO A 49 -13.72 23.88 -22.88
CA PRO A 49 -13.65 25.23 -22.34
C PRO A 49 -14.56 26.23 -23.06
N ASP A 50 -14.89 26.02 -24.34
CA ASP A 50 -15.80 26.92 -25.08
C ASP A 50 -17.23 26.93 -24.52
N VAL A 51 -17.64 25.81 -23.89
CA VAL A 51 -18.96 25.66 -23.26
C VAL A 51 -18.87 25.90 -21.75
N SER A 52 -17.95 25.22 -21.07
CA SER A 52 -17.82 25.30 -19.60
C SER A 52 -17.13 26.57 -19.10
N ARG A 53 -16.37 27.26 -19.97
CA ARG A 53 -15.47 28.38 -19.63
C ARG A 53 -14.29 28.01 -18.73
N VAL A 54 -14.13 26.75 -18.35
CA VAL A 54 -13.04 26.29 -17.48
C VAL A 54 -11.74 26.17 -18.28
N ALA A 55 -10.89 27.19 -18.18
CA ALA A 55 -9.63 27.30 -18.94
C ALA A 55 -8.38 27.61 -18.07
N SER A 56 -8.55 27.60 -16.75
CA SER A 56 -7.52 27.94 -15.75
C SER A 56 -7.83 27.28 -14.40
N GLY A 57 -6.85 27.25 -13.51
CA GLY A 57 -6.94 26.61 -12.20
C GLY A 57 -7.93 27.30 -11.26
N ASP A 58 -8.00 28.63 -11.30
CA ASP A 58 -9.00 29.43 -10.56
C ASP A 58 -10.44 29.12 -11.02
N VAL A 59 -10.70 29.12 -12.32
CA VAL A 59 -12.04 28.83 -12.87
C VAL A 59 -12.40 27.34 -12.69
N LEU A 60 -11.41 26.44 -12.69
CA LEU A 60 -11.63 25.05 -12.30
C LEU A 60 -12.08 24.96 -10.84
N ALA A 61 -11.47 25.72 -9.92
CA ALA A 61 -11.86 25.72 -8.52
C ALA A 61 -13.30 26.22 -8.31
N ASP A 62 -13.75 27.21 -9.08
CA ASP A 62 -15.15 27.68 -9.10
C ASP A 62 -16.09 26.56 -9.59
N ALA A 63 -15.76 25.92 -10.72
CA ALA A 63 -16.56 24.81 -11.25
C ALA A 63 -16.63 23.60 -10.28
N LEU A 64 -15.54 23.30 -9.58
CA LEU A 64 -15.52 22.27 -8.53
C LEU A 64 -16.36 22.67 -7.30
N THR A 65 -16.39 23.96 -6.96
CA THR A 65 -17.27 24.47 -5.91
C THR A 65 -18.73 24.25 -6.27
N ASP A 66 -19.15 24.61 -7.48
CA ASP A 66 -20.51 24.42 -7.97
C ASP A 66 -20.90 22.93 -8.02
N LEU A 67 -20.00 22.06 -8.51
CA LEU A 67 -20.19 20.62 -8.50
C LEU A 67 -20.40 20.07 -7.08
N ARG A 68 -19.58 20.50 -6.12
CA ARG A 68 -19.72 20.07 -4.72
C ARG A 68 -21.04 20.52 -4.13
N LEU A 69 -21.47 21.76 -4.37
CA LEU A 69 -22.77 22.27 -3.93
C LEU A 69 -23.93 21.47 -4.55
N ALA A 70 -23.82 21.11 -5.84
CA ALA A 70 -24.80 20.27 -6.53
C ALA A 70 -24.92 18.85 -5.95
N LEU A 71 -23.87 18.36 -5.27
CA LEU A 71 -23.83 17.10 -4.52
C LEU A 71 -24.23 17.27 -3.03
N ALA A 72 -24.70 18.45 -2.62
CA ALA A 72 -24.94 18.81 -1.22
C ALA A 72 -23.70 18.65 -0.31
N LEU A 73 -22.51 18.85 -0.88
CA LEU A 73 -21.24 18.92 -0.16
C LEU A 73 -20.89 20.38 0.16
N PRO A 74 -20.06 20.64 1.19
CA PRO A 74 -19.54 21.98 1.44
C PRO A 74 -18.76 22.51 0.24
N ALA A 75 -18.79 23.83 0.02
CA ALA A 75 -17.99 24.52 -0.99
C ALA A 75 -16.49 24.14 -0.88
N LEU A 76 -15.77 24.25 -2.00
CA LEU A 76 -14.34 23.98 -2.01
C LEU A 76 -13.62 25.01 -1.11
N PRO A 77 -12.75 24.60 -0.17
CA PRO A 77 -12.04 25.56 0.68
C PRO A 77 -11.13 26.49 -0.13
N GLN A 78 -11.05 27.77 0.24
CA GLN A 78 -10.24 28.77 -0.47
C GLN A 78 -8.78 28.33 -0.69
N ARG A 79 -8.15 27.71 0.32
CA ARG A 79 -6.76 27.24 0.19
C ARG A 79 -6.57 26.15 -0.86
N VAL A 80 -7.61 25.37 -1.14
CA VAL A 80 -7.61 24.37 -2.22
C VAL A 80 -7.70 25.07 -3.56
N ALA A 81 -8.59 26.08 -3.68
CA ALA A 81 -8.69 26.93 -4.87
C ALA A 81 -7.36 27.64 -5.17
N ASP A 82 -6.72 28.22 -4.15
CA ASP A 82 -5.39 28.84 -4.27
C ASP A 82 -4.33 27.84 -4.74
N GLY A 83 -4.38 26.60 -4.25
CA GLY A 83 -3.48 25.52 -4.66
C GLY A 83 -3.70 25.05 -6.11
N LEU A 84 -4.95 24.98 -6.55
CA LEU A 84 -5.30 24.66 -7.94
C LEU A 84 -4.82 25.76 -8.89
N ALA A 85 -5.12 27.02 -8.60
CA ALA A 85 -4.65 28.17 -9.36
C ALA A 85 -3.11 28.20 -9.42
N LEU A 86 -2.45 28.07 -8.26
CA LEU A 86 -0.99 27.99 -8.19
C LEU A 86 -0.42 26.89 -9.10
N PHE A 87 -0.97 25.68 -9.07
CA PHE A 87 -0.43 24.60 -9.89
C PHE A 87 -0.64 24.85 -11.39
N PHE A 88 -1.89 25.07 -11.79
CA PHE A 88 -2.26 25.08 -13.20
C PHE A 88 -1.94 26.40 -13.90
N ASP A 89 -1.96 27.53 -13.18
CA ASP A 89 -1.77 28.85 -13.76
C ASP A 89 -0.32 29.33 -13.66
N ASP A 90 0.38 28.99 -12.56
CA ASP A 90 1.76 29.46 -12.32
C ASP A 90 2.84 28.37 -12.54
N LEU A 91 2.61 27.13 -12.11
CA LEU A 91 3.67 26.09 -12.07
C LEU A 91 3.72 25.23 -13.35
N LEU A 92 2.60 25.04 -14.05
CA LEU A 92 2.60 24.43 -15.37
C LEU A 92 3.04 25.43 -16.44
N SER A 93 3.70 24.93 -17.49
CA SER A 93 3.92 25.78 -18.66
C SER A 93 2.58 26.10 -19.32
N ARG A 94 2.48 27.29 -19.94
CA ARG A 94 1.24 27.71 -20.64
C ARG A 94 0.77 26.70 -21.70
N ALA A 95 1.68 25.95 -22.31
CA ALA A 95 1.33 24.92 -23.28
C ALA A 95 0.69 23.70 -22.60
N GLN A 96 1.28 23.23 -21.49
CA GLN A 96 0.74 22.13 -20.70
C GLN A 96 -0.61 22.49 -20.10
N ALA A 97 -0.75 23.67 -19.49
CA ALA A 97 -2.02 24.13 -18.93
C ALA A 97 -3.13 24.19 -20.00
N ARG A 98 -2.84 24.72 -21.19
CA ARG A 98 -3.81 24.71 -22.30
C ARG A 98 -4.21 23.29 -22.71
N GLY A 99 -3.25 22.37 -22.85
CA GLY A 99 -3.55 20.97 -23.16
C GLY A 99 -4.42 20.30 -22.09
N TRP A 100 -4.10 20.56 -20.82
CA TRP A 100 -4.86 20.06 -19.68
C TRP A 100 -6.33 20.49 -19.72
N PHE A 101 -6.61 21.79 -19.91
CA PHE A 101 -7.98 22.29 -19.94
C PHE A 101 -8.73 22.02 -21.25
N ALA A 102 -8.02 21.94 -22.38
CA ALA A 102 -8.65 21.67 -23.67
C ALA A 102 -8.99 20.19 -23.87
N GLU A 103 -8.16 19.27 -23.37
CA GLU A 103 -8.27 17.84 -23.67
C GLU A 103 -8.50 17.00 -22.41
N VAL A 104 -7.69 17.18 -21.36
CA VAL A 104 -7.71 16.28 -20.20
C VAL A 104 -8.96 16.48 -19.34
N VAL A 105 -9.24 17.71 -18.89
CA VAL A 105 -10.42 18.01 -18.05
C VAL A 105 -11.73 17.57 -18.73
N PRO A 106 -11.96 17.82 -20.03
CA PRO A 106 -13.16 17.32 -20.71
C PRO A 106 -13.22 15.79 -20.78
N ASN A 107 -12.11 15.11 -21.02
CA ASN A 107 -12.05 13.64 -21.01
C ASN A 107 -12.32 13.05 -19.62
N LEU A 108 -11.79 13.67 -18.57
CA LEU A 108 -12.10 13.32 -17.19
C LEU A 108 -13.61 13.48 -16.89
N ALA A 109 -14.22 14.57 -17.35
CA ALA A 109 -15.66 14.77 -17.19
C ALA A 109 -16.51 13.73 -17.96
N ARG A 110 -16.09 13.33 -19.18
CA ARG A 110 -16.72 12.22 -19.93
C ARG A 110 -16.60 10.90 -19.18
N LEU A 111 -15.46 10.63 -18.57
CA LEU A 111 -15.25 9.45 -17.73
C LEU A 111 -16.18 9.47 -16.51
N LEU A 112 -16.32 10.62 -15.83
CA LEU A 112 -17.27 10.77 -14.72
C LEU A 112 -18.73 10.58 -15.17
N LEU A 113 -19.13 11.07 -16.34
CA LEU A 113 -20.47 10.82 -16.88
C LEU A 113 -20.77 9.33 -17.09
N ARG A 114 -19.74 8.50 -17.30
CA ARG A 114 -19.86 7.03 -17.39
C ARG A 114 -19.80 6.32 -16.03
N LEU A 115 -19.39 7.00 -14.95
CA LEU A 115 -19.21 6.39 -13.62
C LEU A 115 -20.42 5.58 -13.13
N PRO A 116 -21.69 6.04 -13.24
CA PRO A 116 -22.81 5.24 -12.76
C PRO A 116 -22.93 3.89 -13.48
N THR A 117 -22.80 3.89 -14.81
CA THR A 117 -22.82 2.66 -15.62
C THR A 117 -21.60 1.78 -15.33
N LEU A 118 -20.41 2.36 -15.15
CA LEU A 118 -19.20 1.61 -14.77
C LEU A 118 -19.37 0.89 -13.41
N LEU A 119 -20.02 1.54 -12.45
CA LEU A 119 -20.34 0.93 -11.15
C LEU A 119 -21.39 -0.19 -11.31
N GLU A 120 -22.45 0.04 -12.07
CA GLU A 120 -23.48 -0.98 -12.34
C GLU A 120 -22.87 -2.22 -13.02
N ASP A 121 -22.07 -2.03 -14.05
CA ASP A 121 -21.35 -3.09 -14.75
C ASP A 121 -20.39 -3.85 -13.82
N HIS A 122 -19.73 -3.12 -12.91
CA HIS A 122 -18.86 -3.71 -11.89
C HIS A 122 -19.64 -4.64 -10.96
N TYR A 123 -20.74 -4.17 -10.37
CA TYR A 123 -21.55 -5.01 -9.47
C TYR A 123 -22.23 -6.17 -10.20
N ALA A 124 -22.62 -5.99 -11.47
CA ALA A 124 -23.16 -7.07 -12.29
C ALA A 124 -22.13 -8.20 -12.54
N LYS A 125 -20.85 -7.86 -12.67
CA LYS A 125 -19.74 -8.82 -12.89
C LYS A 125 -19.15 -9.38 -11.59
N ALA A 126 -19.23 -8.64 -10.50
CA ALA A 126 -18.77 -9.08 -9.18
C ALA A 126 -19.72 -10.15 -8.61
N GLY A 127 -19.47 -11.42 -8.93
CA GLY A 127 -20.30 -12.56 -8.53
C GLY A 127 -20.70 -12.52 -7.05
N HIS A 128 -22.01 -12.61 -6.78
CA HIS A 128 -22.67 -12.59 -5.45
C HIS A 128 -21.95 -11.85 -4.31
N GLY A 129 -21.35 -10.68 -4.58
CA GLY A 129 -20.77 -9.79 -3.57
C GLY A 129 -19.36 -10.11 -3.05
N ALA A 130 -18.68 -11.14 -3.58
CA ALA A 130 -17.38 -11.56 -3.05
C ALA A 130 -16.24 -10.56 -3.35
N SER A 131 -16.29 -9.87 -4.50
CA SER A 131 -15.23 -8.98 -4.99
C SER A 131 -15.71 -7.57 -5.37
N GLY A 132 -16.96 -7.24 -5.06
CA GLY A 132 -17.58 -5.94 -5.36
C GLY A 132 -16.97 -4.82 -4.53
N LEU A 133 -17.15 -3.58 -4.98
CA LEU A 133 -16.63 -2.42 -4.24
C LEU A 133 -17.41 -2.32 -2.93
N ARG A 134 -16.69 -2.41 -1.81
CA ARG A 134 -17.26 -2.37 -0.46
C ARG A 134 -16.25 -1.78 0.50
N VAL A 135 -16.73 -1.23 1.61
CA VAL A 135 -15.83 -0.89 2.71
C VAL A 135 -15.33 -2.17 3.32
N LEU A 136 -14.03 -2.42 3.21
CA LEU A 136 -13.36 -3.44 4.00
C LEU A 136 -13.07 -2.79 5.35
N ALA A 137 -13.83 -3.19 6.37
CA ALA A 137 -13.68 -2.71 7.75
C ALA A 137 -12.57 -3.50 8.48
N SER A 138 -12.16 -3.01 9.64
CA SER A 138 -11.28 -3.80 10.51
C SER A 138 -11.90 -5.17 10.82
N GLN A 139 -11.08 -6.20 10.75
CA GLN A 139 -11.34 -7.63 10.86
C GLN A 139 -12.23 -8.22 9.75
N ASP A 140 -12.59 -7.45 8.72
CA ASP A 140 -13.31 -7.92 7.53
C ASP A 140 -12.31 -8.33 6.44
N ALA A 141 -11.82 -9.58 6.53
CA ALA A 141 -10.97 -10.16 5.49
C ALA A 141 -11.73 -10.26 4.16
N GLY A 142 -11.10 -9.88 3.06
CA GLY A 142 -11.77 -9.92 1.77
C GLY A 142 -10.98 -9.24 0.65
N LEU A 143 -11.53 -9.37 -0.56
CA LEU A 143 -10.95 -8.86 -1.79
C LEU A 143 -11.92 -7.88 -2.46
N VAL A 144 -11.40 -6.81 -3.05
CA VAL A 144 -12.11 -5.96 -4.01
C VAL A 144 -11.31 -5.97 -5.31
N LEU A 145 -11.95 -6.29 -6.44
CA LEU A 145 -11.31 -6.36 -7.77
C LEU A 145 -11.95 -5.32 -8.69
N LEU A 146 -11.18 -4.36 -9.19
CA LEU A 146 -11.68 -3.22 -9.98
C LEU A 146 -10.99 -3.20 -11.34
N SER A 147 -11.72 -2.83 -12.39
CA SER A 147 -11.08 -2.47 -13.65
C SER A 147 -10.31 -1.16 -13.50
N GLN A 148 -9.18 -1.02 -14.18
CA GLN A 148 -8.39 0.22 -14.15
C GLN A 148 -9.19 1.42 -14.68
N GLU A 149 -10.13 1.22 -15.61
CA GLU A 149 -11.06 2.27 -16.05
C GLU A 149 -11.96 2.77 -14.90
N LEU A 150 -12.52 1.87 -14.08
CA LEU A 150 -13.29 2.27 -12.90
C LEU A 150 -12.39 2.94 -11.86
N VAL A 151 -11.13 2.48 -11.72
CA VAL A 151 -10.15 3.13 -10.84
C VAL A 151 -9.88 4.57 -11.29
N ALA A 152 -9.67 4.80 -12.58
CA ALA A 152 -9.48 6.13 -13.15
C ALA A 152 -10.71 7.02 -12.93
N ALA A 153 -11.93 6.51 -13.09
CA ALA A 153 -13.15 7.27 -12.84
C ALA A 153 -13.28 7.68 -11.36
N LEU A 154 -13.01 6.75 -10.43
CA LEU A 154 -13.06 7.03 -8.99
C LEU A 154 -11.93 7.98 -8.54
N LEU A 155 -10.71 7.86 -9.08
CA LEU A 155 -9.64 8.82 -8.82
C LEU A 155 -9.92 10.19 -9.43
N THR A 156 -10.67 10.26 -10.53
CA THR A 156 -11.16 11.53 -11.07
C THR A 156 -12.12 12.21 -10.08
N CYS A 157 -12.98 11.44 -9.39
CA CYS A 157 -13.77 11.98 -8.28
C CYS A 157 -12.90 12.51 -7.14
N ALA A 158 -11.79 11.84 -6.81
CA ALA A 158 -10.85 12.30 -5.79
C ALA A 158 -10.15 13.62 -6.20
N LEU A 159 -9.68 13.72 -7.45
CA LEU A 159 -9.09 14.94 -8.01
C LEU A 159 -10.07 16.12 -7.95
N PHE A 160 -11.32 15.88 -8.35
CA PHE A 160 -12.39 16.90 -8.35
C PHE A 160 -12.98 17.12 -6.95
N CYS A 161 -12.45 16.44 -5.94
CA CYS A 161 -12.90 16.51 -4.55
C CYS A 161 -14.41 16.23 -4.41
N LEU A 162 -14.94 15.19 -5.06
CA LEU A 162 -16.38 14.91 -5.10
C LEU A 162 -16.83 13.89 -4.05
N PHE A 163 -15.92 13.21 -3.35
CA PHE A 163 -16.33 12.21 -2.37
C PHE A 163 -16.93 12.85 -1.10
N PRO A 164 -18.05 12.31 -0.59
CA PRO A 164 -18.54 12.65 0.74
C PRO A 164 -17.51 12.36 1.83
N THR A 165 -17.34 13.28 2.77
CA THR A 165 -16.38 13.16 3.88
C THR A 165 -17.03 12.79 5.22
N ALA A 166 -18.35 12.95 5.33
CA ALA A 166 -19.10 12.56 6.53
C ALA A 166 -19.02 11.04 6.76
N GLY A 167 -18.91 10.61 8.02
CA GLY A 167 -18.86 9.19 8.39
C GLY A 167 -17.51 8.49 8.18
N ARG A 168 -16.58 9.06 7.40
CA ARG A 168 -15.30 8.40 7.07
C ARG A 168 -14.43 8.18 8.29
N ALA A 169 -14.35 9.16 9.19
CA ALA A 169 -13.58 9.06 10.42
C ALA A 169 -14.13 7.94 11.34
N GLN A 170 -15.46 7.82 11.44
CA GLN A 170 -16.12 6.76 12.21
C GLN A 170 -15.85 5.38 11.59
N ALA A 171 -15.80 5.29 10.26
CA ALA A 171 -15.41 4.09 9.54
C ALA A 171 -13.89 3.83 9.54
N CYS A 172 -13.10 4.66 10.22
CA CYS A 172 -11.63 4.59 10.24
C CYS A 172 -11.00 4.58 8.83
N LEU A 173 -11.60 5.29 7.88
CA LEU A 173 -11.12 5.39 6.51
C LEU A 173 -10.15 6.58 6.34
N PRO A 174 -9.10 6.45 5.52
CA PRO A 174 -8.25 7.59 5.16
C PRO A 174 -9.01 8.71 4.43
N THR A 175 -8.40 9.89 4.33
CA THR A 175 -8.88 10.95 3.43
C THR A 175 -8.65 10.53 1.98
N ILE A 176 -9.58 10.81 1.07
CA ILE A 176 -9.50 10.41 -0.35
C ILE A 176 -9.52 11.58 -1.34
N ASN A 177 -10.14 12.72 -1.00
CA ASN A 177 -10.14 13.89 -1.86
C ASN A 177 -8.74 14.54 -1.89
N PHE A 178 -8.40 15.21 -3.00
CA PHE A 178 -7.08 15.81 -3.20
C PHE A 178 -6.96 17.22 -2.58
N ASP A 179 -7.93 17.62 -1.77
CA ASP A 179 -7.98 18.91 -1.10
C ASP A 179 -6.77 19.14 -0.19
N GLY A 180 -6.34 18.12 0.55
CA GLY A 180 -5.12 18.15 1.35
C GLY A 180 -3.85 18.36 0.52
N LEU A 181 -3.81 17.78 -0.69
CA LEU A 181 -2.66 17.82 -1.60
C LEU A 181 -2.48 19.24 -2.17
N PHE A 182 -3.56 19.84 -2.68
CA PHE A 182 -3.53 21.21 -3.20
C PHE A 182 -3.39 22.26 -2.09
N THR A 183 -3.99 22.03 -0.92
CA THR A 183 -3.77 22.91 0.25
C THR A 183 -2.30 22.91 0.66
N ALA A 184 -1.62 21.77 0.63
CA ALA A 184 -0.20 21.71 0.98
C ALA A 184 0.71 22.41 -0.06
N LEU A 185 0.27 22.51 -1.32
CA LEU A 185 1.04 23.11 -2.40
C LEU A 185 1.29 24.61 -2.21
N ILE A 186 0.41 25.33 -1.51
CA ILE A 186 0.55 26.77 -1.23
C ILE A 186 1.85 27.10 -0.48
N HIS A 187 2.42 26.12 0.23
CA HIS A 187 3.70 26.27 0.93
C HIS A 187 4.91 26.16 -0.01
N ARG A 188 4.70 25.95 -1.31
CA ARG A 188 5.72 25.90 -2.38
C ARG A 188 6.87 24.94 -2.06
N SER A 189 6.57 23.82 -1.40
CA SER A 189 7.52 22.72 -1.25
C SER A 189 7.77 22.07 -2.61
N GLN A 190 9.04 21.89 -2.96
CA GLN A 190 9.39 21.27 -4.24
C GLN A 190 8.87 19.84 -4.34
N SER A 191 8.98 19.02 -3.30
CA SER A 191 8.42 17.67 -3.32
C SER A 191 6.90 17.67 -3.54
N GLN A 192 6.19 18.65 -2.95
CA GLN A 192 4.74 18.75 -3.08
C GLN A 192 4.30 19.04 -4.51
N GLU A 193 4.96 19.96 -5.20
CA GLU A 193 4.72 20.21 -6.63
C GLU A 193 4.90 18.93 -7.45
N GLN A 194 5.96 18.19 -7.16
CA GLN A 194 6.34 17.02 -7.93
C GLN A 194 5.39 15.83 -7.70
N LYS A 195 4.82 15.71 -6.49
CA LYS A 195 3.69 14.81 -6.23
C LYS A 195 2.50 15.11 -7.14
N VAL A 196 2.10 16.39 -7.23
CA VAL A 196 0.99 16.82 -8.11
C VAL A 196 1.31 16.53 -9.58
N ARG A 197 2.57 16.72 -10.01
CA ARG A 197 3.01 16.36 -11.37
C ARG A 197 2.82 14.88 -11.70
N CYS A 198 3.18 13.96 -10.79
CA CYS A 198 2.93 12.53 -11.02
C CYS A 198 1.43 12.22 -11.21
N LEU A 199 0.56 12.84 -10.42
CA LEU A 199 -0.89 12.59 -10.48
C LEU A 199 -1.51 13.18 -11.75
N VAL A 200 -1.08 14.39 -12.14
CA VAL A 200 -1.48 15.03 -13.40
C VAL A 200 -1.03 14.17 -14.60
N HIS A 201 0.20 13.67 -14.58
CA HIS A 201 0.71 12.75 -15.59
C HIS A 201 -0.11 11.45 -15.69
N TYR A 202 -0.54 10.89 -14.56
CA TYR A 202 -1.46 9.75 -14.55
C TYR A 202 -2.80 10.06 -15.26
N PHE A 203 -3.42 11.21 -14.95
CA PHE A 203 -4.68 11.60 -15.59
C PHE A 203 -4.51 11.89 -17.10
N GLU A 204 -3.39 12.46 -17.51
CA GLU A 204 -3.02 12.60 -18.93
C GLU A 204 -2.96 11.21 -19.60
N ARG A 205 -2.23 10.25 -19.01
CA ARG A 205 -2.08 8.89 -19.55
C ARG A 205 -3.40 8.13 -19.68
N VAL A 206 -4.25 8.13 -18.65
CA VAL A 206 -5.50 7.34 -18.67
C VAL A 206 -6.60 7.96 -19.54
N THR A 207 -6.50 9.27 -19.83
CA THR A 207 -7.41 9.95 -20.77
C THR A 207 -6.95 9.85 -22.21
N ASP A 208 -5.64 9.79 -22.46
CA ASP A 208 -5.07 9.51 -23.78
C ASP A 208 -5.33 8.04 -24.20
N SER A 209 -5.08 7.09 -23.30
CA SER A 209 -5.34 5.67 -23.54
C SER A 209 -5.93 5.03 -22.28
N THR A 210 -7.23 4.75 -22.32
CA THR A 210 -7.96 4.15 -21.19
C THR A 210 -7.39 2.76 -20.85
N PRO A 211 -6.95 2.53 -19.61
CA PRO A 211 -6.38 1.26 -19.20
C PRO A 211 -7.46 0.17 -19.08
N THR A 212 -7.14 -1.03 -19.57
CA THR A 212 -8.10 -2.15 -19.68
C THR A 212 -7.85 -3.29 -18.69
N GLY A 213 -6.79 -3.19 -17.88
CA GLY A 213 -6.46 -4.21 -16.89
C GLY A 213 -7.30 -4.09 -15.62
N PHE A 214 -6.87 -4.81 -14.60
CA PHE A 214 -7.53 -4.85 -13.31
C PHE A 214 -6.54 -4.60 -12.17
N VAL A 215 -7.07 -4.14 -11.04
CA VAL A 215 -6.36 -4.00 -9.77
C VAL A 215 -7.20 -4.63 -8.67
N SER A 216 -6.59 -5.47 -7.85
CA SER A 216 -7.24 -6.06 -6.68
C SER A 216 -6.63 -5.55 -5.38
N PHE A 217 -7.48 -5.35 -4.37
CA PHE A 217 -7.12 -4.94 -3.02
C PHE A 217 -7.63 -6.00 -2.05
N GLU A 218 -6.74 -6.63 -1.31
CA GLU A 218 -7.04 -7.67 -0.34
C GLU A 218 -6.73 -7.19 1.07
N ARG A 219 -7.71 -7.24 1.97
CA ARG A 219 -7.45 -7.16 3.42
C ARG A 219 -7.15 -8.57 3.91
N LYS A 220 -5.93 -8.79 4.38
CA LYS A 220 -5.51 -10.00 5.08
C LYS A 220 -5.75 -9.82 6.58
N VAL A 221 -6.25 -10.86 7.24
CA VAL A 221 -6.49 -10.89 8.68
C VAL A 221 -6.01 -12.23 9.22
N LEU A 222 -5.09 -12.20 10.19
CA LEU A 222 -4.75 -13.38 11.00
C LEU A 222 -5.76 -13.48 12.17
N PRO A 223 -6.61 -14.51 12.23
CA PRO A 223 -7.57 -14.67 13.32
C PRO A 223 -6.89 -14.68 14.69
N ARG A 224 -7.39 -13.90 15.65
CA ARG A 224 -6.86 -13.88 17.03
C ARG A 224 -7.36 -15.05 17.88
N GLN A 225 -8.52 -15.59 17.52
CA GLN A 225 -9.08 -16.77 18.16
C GLN A 225 -8.83 -18.01 17.31
N PRO A 226 -8.66 -19.19 17.93
CA PRO A 226 -8.58 -20.46 17.21
C PRO A 226 -9.74 -20.64 16.25
N VAL A 227 -9.40 -20.87 14.97
CA VAL A 227 -10.35 -21.26 13.93
C VAL A 227 -10.03 -22.70 13.56
N SER A 228 -11.06 -23.51 13.34
CA SER A 228 -10.90 -24.88 12.82
C SER A 228 -10.07 -24.85 11.54
N ASP A 229 -8.93 -25.55 11.54
CA ASP A 229 -8.02 -25.73 10.38
C ASP A 229 -7.36 -24.43 9.83
N GLY A 230 -7.20 -23.40 10.65
CA GLY A 230 -6.54 -22.13 10.28
C GLY A 230 -5.34 -21.75 11.17
N ILE A 231 -4.52 -20.83 10.69
CA ILE A 231 -3.43 -20.23 11.49
C ILE A 231 -4.03 -19.09 12.30
N THR A 232 -3.79 -19.09 13.61
CA THR A 232 -4.09 -17.94 14.47
C THR A 232 -2.91 -16.98 14.52
N TYR A 233 -3.17 -15.76 14.98
CA TYR A 233 -2.13 -14.80 15.36
C TYR A 233 -1.10 -15.47 16.29
N PRO A 234 0.15 -15.71 15.83
CA PRO A 234 1.10 -16.53 16.59
C PRO A 234 1.53 -15.85 17.88
N ASP A 235 1.71 -16.62 18.96
CA ASP A 235 2.31 -16.12 20.19
C ASP A 235 3.83 -16.39 20.22
N ILE A 236 4.49 -15.96 21.29
CA ILE A 236 5.94 -16.16 21.46
C ILE A 236 6.35 -17.64 21.46
N HIS A 237 5.48 -18.53 21.94
CA HIS A 237 5.73 -19.96 21.99
C HIS A 237 5.66 -20.59 20.59
N ALA A 238 4.71 -20.16 19.76
CA ALA A 238 4.60 -20.60 18.37
C ALA A 238 5.88 -20.29 17.57
N TRP A 239 6.45 -19.09 17.71
CA TRP A 239 7.72 -18.73 17.07
C TRP A 239 8.90 -19.54 17.62
N SER A 240 8.93 -19.75 18.94
CA SER A 240 9.97 -20.54 19.60
C SER A 240 9.90 -22.04 19.29
N ALA A 241 8.75 -22.54 18.84
CA ALA A 241 8.54 -23.94 18.46
C ALA A 241 8.74 -24.21 16.96
N SER A 242 8.92 -23.17 16.13
CA SER A 242 9.02 -23.33 14.68
C SER A 242 10.26 -24.12 14.25
N SER A 243 10.06 -25.11 13.39
CA SER A 243 11.11 -25.90 12.75
C SER A 243 11.46 -25.41 11.33
N ALA A 244 10.83 -24.33 10.87
CA ALA A 244 11.04 -23.81 9.51
C ALA A 244 12.50 -23.40 9.27
N PRO A 245 13.12 -23.82 8.15
CA PRO A 245 14.44 -23.33 7.78
C PRO A 245 14.36 -21.86 7.36
N LEU A 246 15.44 -21.12 7.56
CA LEU A 246 15.56 -19.76 7.05
C LEU A 246 15.69 -19.79 5.51
N CYS A 247 14.89 -18.96 4.82
CA CYS A 247 14.94 -18.86 3.36
C CYS A 247 16.17 -18.08 2.87
N GLN A 248 16.40 -18.05 1.57
CA GLN A 248 17.51 -17.28 1.00
C GLN A 248 17.33 -15.79 1.32
N PHE A 249 18.37 -15.13 1.80
CA PHE A 249 18.37 -13.69 2.05
C PHE A 249 19.47 -13.02 1.22
N ARG A 250 19.10 -12.08 0.36
CA ARG A 250 19.99 -11.39 -0.59
C ARG A 250 20.06 -9.92 -0.22
N VAL A 251 21.26 -9.40 0.01
CA VAL A 251 21.49 -8.00 0.41
C VAL A 251 21.86 -7.15 -0.80
N PHE A 252 21.17 -6.03 -0.98
CA PHE A 252 21.43 -5.04 -2.02
C PHE A 252 21.71 -3.68 -1.40
N SER A 253 22.88 -3.10 -1.64
CA SER A 253 23.22 -1.76 -1.15
C SER A 253 22.53 -0.64 -1.92
N SER A 254 22.26 -0.88 -3.21
CA SER A 254 21.66 0.04 -4.16
C SER A 254 20.45 -0.56 -4.86
N GLY A 255 19.65 0.27 -5.50
CA GLY A 255 18.43 -0.14 -6.20
C GLY A 255 17.17 0.16 -5.37
N PHE A 256 16.01 -0.12 -5.96
CA PHE A 256 14.72 0.17 -5.36
C PHE A 256 13.80 -1.06 -5.37
N ILE A 257 12.90 -1.11 -4.41
CA ILE A 257 11.95 -2.22 -4.23
C ILE A 257 11.02 -2.35 -5.46
N GLU A 258 10.59 -1.22 -6.04
CA GLU A 258 9.72 -1.14 -7.21
C GLU A 258 10.39 -1.59 -8.52
N ASP A 259 11.73 -1.59 -8.58
CA ASP A 259 12.51 -1.96 -9.77
C ASP A 259 12.76 -3.48 -9.85
N GLU A 260 12.22 -4.25 -8.91
CA GLU A 260 12.36 -5.70 -8.90
C GLU A 260 11.84 -6.33 -10.20
N GLU A 261 12.73 -6.99 -10.94
CA GLU A 261 12.40 -7.70 -12.18
C GLU A 261 11.79 -9.08 -11.91
N GLN A 262 12.23 -9.76 -10.85
CA GLN A 262 11.67 -11.04 -10.43
C GLN A 262 10.31 -10.83 -9.73
N GLU A 263 9.31 -11.67 -10.00
CA GLU A 263 8.03 -11.52 -9.30
C GLU A 263 8.23 -11.72 -7.78
N ALA A 264 7.94 -10.69 -7.00
CA ALA A 264 8.08 -10.67 -5.55
C ALA A 264 6.98 -9.81 -4.91
N LEU A 265 6.71 -10.02 -3.63
CA LEU A 265 5.95 -9.08 -2.82
C LEU A 265 6.80 -7.85 -2.55
N GLN A 266 6.43 -6.72 -3.14
CA GLN A 266 7.09 -5.43 -2.96
C GLN A 266 6.52 -4.77 -1.71
N VAL A 267 7.32 -4.63 -0.67
CA VAL A 267 6.84 -4.13 0.62
C VAL A 267 6.65 -2.61 0.58
N ASP A 268 5.45 -2.17 0.92
CA ASP A 268 5.10 -0.80 1.23
C ASP A 268 5.24 -0.58 2.74
N PHE A 269 6.09 0.39 3.12
CA PHE A 269 6.38 0.75 4.51
C PHE A 269 5.29 1.64 5.06
N ALA A 270 4.10 1.05 5.18
CA ALA A 270 2.86 1.76 5.30
C ALA A 270 2.66 2.44 6.65
N ASN A 271 1.79 3.44 6.67
CA ASN A 271 1.03 3.82 7.86
C ASN A 271 -0.14 2.84 8.07
N LYS A 272 -0.64 2.70 9.30
CA LYS A 272 -1.84 1.90 9.56
C LYS A 272 -3.05 2.37 8.76
N TYR A 273 -3.13 3.67 8.47
CA TYR A 273 -4.01 4.22 7.44
C TYR A 273 -3.27 4.17 6.11
N LEU A 274 -3.67 3.23 5.25
CA LEU A 274 -3.09 3.04 3.92
C LEU A 274 -2.89 4.38 3.18
N GLY A 275 -1.72 4.57 2.60
CA GLY A 275 -1.32 5.76 1.86
C GLY A 275 -0.78 6.89 2.74
N GLY A 276 -0.85 6.79 4.06
CA GLY A 276 -0.22 7.73 5.00
C GLY A 276 -0.46 9.20 4.62
N GLY A 277 0.63 9.93 4.34
CA GLY A 277 0.60 11.33 3.92
C GLY A 277 0.48 11.57 2.41
N ALA A 278 0.10 10.58 1.59
CA ALA A 278 0.16 10.64 0.12
C ALA A 278 -0.67 11.79 -0.45
N LEU A 279 -1.85 12.05 0.11
CA LEU A 279 -2.70 13.18 -0.27
C LEU A 279 -2.52 14.41 0.64
N SER A 280 -1.39 14.50 1.33
CA SER A 280 -1.00 15.66 2.13
C SER A 280 0.50 15.95 1.94
N ARG A 281 1.27 16.14 3.02
CA ARG A 281 2.68 16.55 3.00
C ARG A 281 3.69 15.40 3.03
N GLY A 282 3.24 14.16 3.25
CA GLY A 282 4.12 12.99 3.29
C GLY A 282 4.81 12.77 1.94
N CYS A 283 6.07 12.37 1.95
CA CYS A 283 6.86 12.14 0.73
C CYS A 283 8.04 11.19 1.01
N VAL A 284 7.79 10.14 1.78
CA VAL A 284 8.76 9.07 2.03
C VAL A 284 8.36 7.84 1.19
N GLN A 285 8.76 6.63 1.59
CA GLN A 285 8.63 5.44 0.74
C GLN A 285 7.18 5.14 0.32
N GLU A 286 6.23 5.12 1.26
CA GLU A 286 4.81 4.86 0.97
C GLU A 286 4.24 5.93 0.02
N GLU A 287 4.42 7.21 0.34
CA GLU A 287 3.83 8.27 -0.49
C GLU A 287 4.44 8.36 -1.87
N ILE A 288 5.75 8.15 -2.00
CA ILE A 288 6.42 8.09 -3.31
C ILE A 288 5.82 6.96 -4.14
N ARG A 289 5.61 5.78 -3.52
CA ARG A 289 5.00 4.64 -4.21
C ARG A 289 3.59 4.97 -4.71
N PHE A 290 2.79 5.64 -3.90
CA PHE A 290 1.45 6.09 -4.28
C PHE A 290 1.44 7.17 -5.36
N MET A 291 2.51 7.97 -5.50
CA MET A 291 2.62 8.93 -6.61
C MET A 291 3.00 8.27 -7.93
N ILE A 292 3.91 7.29 -7.91
CA ILE A 292 4.35 6.62 -9.14
C ILE A 292 3.38 5.52 -9.59
N ASN A 293 2.58 4.97 -8.67
CA ASN A 293 1.47 4.05 -8.90
C ASN A 293 0.14 4.65 -8.38
N PRO A 294 -0.46 5.67 -9.02
CA PRO A 294 -1.63 6.37 -8.45
C PRO A 294 -2.87 5.51 -8.19
N GLU A 295 -2.99 4.36 -8.85
CA GLU A 295 -4.06 3.39 -8.62
C GLU A 295 -4.11 2.88 -7.17
N LEU A 296 -2.99 2.92 -6.43
CA LEU A 296 -2.93 2.56 -5.00
C LEU A 296 -3.77 3.50 -4.13
N ILE A 297 -3.87 4.78 -4.50
CA ILE A 297 -4.65 5.79 -3.78
C ILE A 297 -6.11 5.36 -3.65
N LEU A 298 -6.64 4.58 -4.60
CA LEU A 298 -8.03 4.15 -4.51
C LEU A 298 -8.30 3.23 -3.32
N GLY A 299 -7.31 2.48 -2.83
CA GLY A 299 -7.47 1.71 -1.59
C GLY A 299 -7.87 2.59 -0.40
N MET A 300 -7.44 3.86 -0.39
CA MET A 300 -7.80 4.85 0.63
C MET A 300 -9.30 5.15 0.67
N LEU A 301 -10.04 4.90 -0.41
CA LEU A 301 -11.49 5.12 -0.47
C LEU A 301 -12.25 4.16 0.46
N PHE A 302 -11.82 2.89 0.55
CA PHE A 302 -12.62 1.81 1.12
C PHE A 302 -11.88 0.86 2.07
N MET A 303 -10.56 1.00 2.27
CA MET A 303 -9.78 0.21 3.23
C MET A 303 -9.67 0.96 4.56
N ALA A 304 -10.37 0.48 5.60
CA ALA A 304 -10.23 1.02 6.95
C ALA A 304 -8.82 0.76 7.52
N SER A 305 -8.41 1.56 8.52
CA SER A 305 -7.13 1.39 9.25
C SER A 305 -6.83 -0.06 9.61
N MET A 306 -5.58 -0.48 9.43
CA MET A 306 -5.10 -1.80 9.82
C MET A 306 -4.98 -1.93 11.34
N GLU A 307 -5.37 -3.08 11.86
CA GLU A 307 -5.02 -3.56 13.21
C GLU A 307 -3.73 -4.39 13.18
N ASP A 308 -3.15 -4.72 14.35
CA ASP A 308 -1.86 -5.44 14.43
C ASP A 308 -1.83 -6.80 13.71
N ASN A 309 -2.98 -7.45 13.56
CA ASN A 309 -3.14 -8.75 12.90
C ASN A 309 -3.54 -8.65 11.42
N GLU A 310 -3.43 -7.48 10.81
CA GLU A 310 -3.90 -7.22 9.45
C GLU A 310 -2.77 -6.76 8.52
N ALA A 311 -2.95 -6.96 7.23
CA ALA A 311 -2.12 -6.40 6.18
C ALA A 311 -2.97 -6.13 4.94
N ILE A 312 -2.46 -5.35 4.00
CA ILE A 312 -3.15 -5.08 2.74
C ILE A 312 -2.26 -5.52 1.57
N GLU A 313 -2.76 -6.40 0.70
CA GLU A 313 -2.10 -6.72 -0.57
C GLU A 313 -2.82 -6.03 -1.73
N ILE A 314 -2.07 -5.35 -2.60
CA ILE A 314 -2.55 -4.71 -3.81
C ILE A 314 -1.84 -5.34 -5.00
N PHE A 315 -2.61 -5.88 -5.95
CA PHE A 315 -2.08 -6.60 -7.10
C PHE A 315 -2.69 -6.05 -8.39
N GLY A 316 -1.85 -5.63 -9.32
CA GLY A 316 -2.27 -5.15 -10.64
C GLY A 316 -1.93 -3.70 -10.94
N ALA A 317 -1.50 -2.94 -9.93
CA ALA A 317 -1.24 -1.52 -10.07
C ALA A 317 -0.09 -1.25 -11.07
N GLU A 318 -0.34 -0.36 -12.02
CA GLU A 318 0.62 0.10 -13.01
C GLU A 318 1.49 1.23 -12.47
N ARG A 319 2.78 1.25 -12.83
CA ARG A 319 3.65 2.40 -12.60
C ARG A 319 3.54 3.34 -13.79
N PHE A 320 3.22 4.61 -13.53
CA PHE A 320 3.04 5.64 -14.55
C PHE A 320 4.20 6.64 -14.61
N SER A 321 4.93 6.81 -13.50
CA SER A 321 5.94 7.86 -13.38
C SER A 321 7.33 7.32 -13.06
N GLN A 322 8.33 7.88 -13.72
CA GLN A 322 9.73 7.86 -13.29
C GLN A 322 9.95 8.97 -12.27
N TYR A 323 10.84 8.72 -11.32
CA TYR A 323 11.18 9.68 -10.29
C TYR A 323 12.66 9.63 -9.94
N MET A 324 13.13 10.65 -9.23
CA MET A 324 14.40 10.65 -8.54
C MET A 324 14.26 11.34 -7.18
N GLY A 325 15.24 11.13 -6.30
CA GLY A 325 15.26 11.74 -4.97
C GLY A 325 14.23 11.13 -4.01
N TYR A 326 14.29 11.60 -2.77
CA TYR A 326 13.49 11.10 -1.65
C TYR A 326 13.17 12.25 -0.68
N GLY A 327 12.02 12.21 0.00
CA GLY A 327 11.63 13.27 0.92
C GLY A 327 11.48 14.62 0.20
N SER A 328 12.13 15.65 0.72
CA SER A 328 12.15 16.99 0.12
C SER A 328 12.82 17.04 -1.27
N SER A 329 13.67 16.06 -1.59
CA SER A 329 14.38 15.99 -2.88
C SER A 329 13.62 15.25 -3.98
N PHE A 330 12.44 14.67 -3.69
CA PHE A 330 11.62 13.93 -4.65
C PHE A 330 11.24 14.76 -5.89
N ARG A 331 11.51 14.25 -7.09
CA ARG A 331 11.15 14.84 -8.38
C ARG A 331 10.47 13.84 -9.28
N PHE A 332 9.43 14.29 -9.99
CA PHE A 332 8.93 13.62 -11.18
C PHE A 332 9.94 13.84 -12.32
N VAL A 333 10.31 12.77 -13.03
CA VAL A 333 11.34 12.81 -14.08
C VAL A 333 10.76 12.56 -15.46
N GLY A 334 9.62 11.90 -15.55
CA GLY A 334 8.95 11.65 -16.81
C GLY A 334 8.09 10.39 -16.77
N ASP A 335 7.68 9.99 -17.97
CA ASP A 335 6.81 8.84 -18.19
C ASP A 335 7.50 7.52 -17.86
N TYR A 336 6.74 6.59 -17.26
CA TYR A 336 7.15 5.19 -17.13
C TYR A 336 6.22 4.31 -17.98
N LEU A 337 6.83 3.54 -18.88
CA LEU A 337 6.14 2.53 -19.67
C LEU A 337 6.29 1.18 -18.96
N ASP A 338 5.25 0.78 -18.23
CA ASP A 338 5.31 -0.45 -17.46
C ASP A 338 5.19 -1.69 -18.36
N THR A 339 6.31 -2.41 -18.48
CA THR A 339 6.44 -3.61 -19.31
C THR A 339 6.19 -4.91 -18.54
N LYS A 340 5.85 -4.85 -17.24
CA LYS A 340 5.54 -6.07 -16.48
C LYS A 340 4.36 -6.81 -17.12
N PRO A 341 4.42 -8.16 -17.21
CA PRO A 341 3.39 -8.95 -17.85
C PRO A 341 2.08 -8.89 -17.07
N PHE A 342 1.00 -9.38 -17.68
CA PHE A 342 -0.30 -9.56 -17.02
C PHE A 342 -0.48 -11.00 -16.52
N ASP A 343 -1.31 -11.18 -15.50
CA ASP A 343 -1.81 -12.48 -15.09
C ASP A 343 -3.06 -12.90 -15.90
N SER A 344 -3.63 -14.06 -15.58
CA SER A 344 -4.79 -14.62 -16.30
C SER A 344 -6.08 -13.82 -16.15
N VAL A 345 -6.15 -12.88 -15.20
CA VAL A 345 -7.33 -12.02 -14.96
C VAL A 345 -7.05 -10.57 -15.36
N GLY A 346 -5.95 -10.30 -16.08
CA GLY A 346 -5.63 -8.98 -16.62
C GLY A 346 -5.04 -8.01 -15.58
N ARG A 347 -4.50 -8.51 -14.46
CA ARG A 347 -3.75 -7.68 -13.51
C ARG A 347 -2.27 -7.68 -13.89
N ARG A 348 -1.63 -6.53 -13.86
CA ARG A 348 -0.18 -6.43 -14.04
C ARG A 348 0.55 -7.16 -12.93
N ARG A 349 1.65 -7.88 -13.23
CA ARG A 349 2.49 -8.64 -12.30
C ARG A 349 3.33 -7.79 -11.34
N THR A 350 2.62 -6.92 -10.62
CA THR A 350 3.10 -6.03 -9.58
C THR A 350 2.27 -6.30 -8.33
N ARG A 351 2.90 -6.94 -7.34
CA ARG A 351 2.28 -7.25 -6.04
C ARG A 351 2.91 -6.37 -4.98
N ILE A 352 2.10 -5.54 -4.35
CA ILE A 352 2.52 -4.62 -3.30
C ILE A 352 1.85 -5.06 -2.00
N VAL A 353 2.61 -5.11 -0.91
CA VAL A 353 2.08 -5.46 0.41
C VAL A 353 2.34 -4.33 1.40
N ALA A 354 1.27 -3.71 1.87
CA ALA A 354 1.31 -2.67 2.89
C ALA A 354 1.25 -3.31 4.28
N ILE A 355 2.30 -3.09 5.05
CA ILE A 355 2.41 -3.46 6.46
C ILE A 355 2.91 -2.25 7.26
N ASP A 356 2.20 -1.90 8.32
CA ASP A 356 2.56 -0.77 9.18
C ASP A 356 3.47 -1.20 10.33
N ALA A 357 4.63 -0.56 10.49
CA ALA A 357 5.51 -0.78 11.64
C ALA A 357 5.04 0.04 12.85
N LEU A 358 5.47 -0.33 14.06
CA LEU A 358 5.24 0.48 15.25
C LEU A 358 6.03 1.78 15.18
N ASP A 359 5.37 2.89 15.49
CA ASP A 359 6.03 4.18 15.74
C ASP A 359 6.61 4.19 17.15
N CYS A 360 7.78 3.55 17.30
CA CYS A 360 8.40 3.28 18.59
C CYS A 360 9.88 3.69 18.58
N PRO A 361 10.18 4.99 18.74
CA PRO A 361 11.55 5.43 18.91
C PRO A 361 12.10 4.91 20.25
N ALA A 362 13.33 4.39 20.21
CA ALA A 362 14.12 3.95 21.37
C ALA A 362 13.78 2.57 21.96
N ARG A 363 13.88 2.40 23.29
CA ARG A 363 14.01 1.08 23.95
C ARG A 363 12.82 0.14 23.74
N LEU A 364 11.66 0.67 23.38
CA LEU A 364 10.43 -0.10 23.17
C LEU A 364 10.60 -1.18 22.09
N HIS A 365 11.42 -0.96 21.06
CA HIS A 365 11.61 -1.97 20.01
C HIS A 365 12.34 -3.26 20.48
N TYR A 366 12.87 -3.27 21.71
CA TYR A 366 13.47 -4.45 22.33
C TYR A 366 12.48 -5.22 23.23
N GLU A 367 11.29 -4.67 23.49
CA GLU A 367 10.28 -5.37 24.29
C GLU A 367 9.73 -6.57 23.53
N SER A 368 9.55 -7.70 24.22
CA SER A 368 9.08 -8.95 23.62
C SER A 368 7.76 -8.78 22.89
N ASP A 369 6.86 -7.98 23.44
CA ASP A 369 5.52 -7.74 22.86
C ASP A 369 5.63 -6.92 21.56
N CYS A 370 6.56 -5.94 21.52
CA CYS A 370 6.84 -5.20 20.30
C CYS A 370 7.50 -6.08 19.23
N LEU A 371 8.47 -6.92 19.59
CA LEU A 371 9.09 -7.87 18.66
C LEU A 371 8.04 -8.84 18.09
N LEU A 372 7.16 -9.36 18.95
CA LEU A 372 6.08 -10.27 18.58
C LEU A 372 5.09 -9.60 17.63
N ARG A 373 4.70 -8.36 17.92
CA ARG A 373 3.82 -7.57 17.06
C ARG A 373 4.43 -7.40 15.66
N GLU A 374 5.69 -7.00 15.58
CA GLU A 374 6.35 -6.71 14.31
C GLU A 374 6.56 -7.97 13.46
N VAL A 375 6.95 -9.10 14.06
CA VAL A 375 7.08 -10.37 13.30
C VAL A 375 5.72 -10.87 12.82
N ASN A 376 4.66 -10.73 13.62
CA ASN A 376 3.32 -11.14 13.22
C ASN A 376 2.72 -10.25 12.13
N LYS A 377 2.97 -8.94 12.18
CA LYS A 377 2.58 -7.99 11.13
C LYS A 377 3.26 -8.33 9.80
N ALA A 378 4.58 -8.52 9.82
CA ALA A 378 5.33 -8.94 8.63
C ALA A 378 4.85 -10.30 8.11
N PHE A 379 4.61 -11.27 9.00
CA PHE A 379 4.08 -12.58 8.63
C PHE A 379 2.69 -12.47 8.00
N CYS A 380 1.78 -11.66 8.55
CA CYS A 380 0.45 -11.40 7.96
C CYS A 380 0.55 -10.90 6.52
N GLY A 381 1.46 -9.96 6.25
CA GLY A 381 1.70 -9.45 4.90
C GLY A 381 2.27 -10.51 3.96
N PHE A 382 3.28 -11.25 4.42
CA PHE A 382 4.01 -12.22 3.60
C PHE A 382 3.27 -13.54 3.43
N PHE A 383 2.29 -13.81 4.29
CA PHE A 383 1.48 -15.00 4.23
C PHE A 383 0.66 -15.08 2.92
N ASP A 384 0.65 -16.27 2.34
CA ASP A 384 -0.16 -16.62 1.16
C ASP A 384 -1.33 -17.50 1.59
N GLN A 385 -2.55 -16.97 1.52
CA GLN A 385 -3.77 -17.68 1.94
C GLN A 385 -3.94 -19.04 1.25
N SER A 386 -3.50 -19.19 0.00
CA SER A 386 -3.59 -20.46 -0.74
C SER A 386 -2.77 -21.58 -0.11
N LYS A 387 -1.77 -21.23 0.72
CA LYS A 387 -0.87 -22.16 1.41
C LYS A 387 -1.26 -22.37 2.88
N CYS A 388 -2.44 -21.89 3.33
CA CYS A 388 -2.89 -21.94 4.74
C CYS A 388 -2.60 -23.30 5.42
N GLN A 389 -2.99 -24.40 4.77
CA GLN A 389 -2.83 -25.77 5.27
C GLN A 389 -1.36 -26.19 5.48
N LEU A 390 -0.41 -25.64 4.72
CA LEU A 390 1.01 -25.95 4.90
C LEU A 390 1.56 -25.29 6.17
N TYR A 391 1.16 -24.06 6.46
CA TYR A 391 1.65 -23.38 7.66
C TYR A 391 1.03 -23.92 8.95
N VAL A 392 -0.23 -24.37 8.91
CA VAL A 392 -0.86 -25.06 10.06
C VAL A 392 0.03 -26.22 10.50
N LYS A 393 0.54 -27.01 9.55
CA LYS A 393 1.50 -28.09 9.84
C LYS A 393 2.81 -27.59 10.45
N LEU A 394 3.38 -26.48 9.96
CA LEU A 394 4.64 -25.94 10.51
C LEU A 394 4.54 -25.49 11.97
N PHE A 395 3.37 -25.01 12.39
CA PHE A 395 3.14 -24.63 13.78
C PHE A 395 2.67 -25.80 14.66
N GLN A 396 2.19 -26.91 14.08
CA GLN A 396 1.70 -28.09 14.82
C GLN A 396 2.74 -29.23 14.90
N ASP A 397 3.54 -29.45 13.86
CA ASP A 397 4.50 -30.55 13.75
C ASP A 397 5.91 -30.12 14.19
N SER A 398 6.14 -30.08 15.51
CA SER A 398 7.44 -29.76 16.11
C SER A 398 8.51 -30.87 15.97
N HIS A 399 8.20 -32.01 15.33
CA HIS A 399 9.01 -33.24 15.40
C HIS A 399 9.44 -33.89 14.08
N ASN A 400 9.11 -33.35 12.89
CA ASN A 400 9.53 -33.94 11.61
C ASN A 400 10.26 -32.94 10.71
N LYS A 401 11.60 -33.05 10.63
CA LYS A 401 12.45 -32.21 9.77
C LYS A 401 12.40 -32.59 8.28
N ASP A 402 11.80 -33.74 7.93
CA ASP A 402 12.00 -34.38 6.62
C ASP A 402 10.87 -34.18 5.59
N ASN A 403 9.87 -33.33 5.88
CA ASN A 403 8.67 -33.20 5.03
C ASN A 403 8.35 -31.74 4.64
N PHE A 404 9.35 -30.98 4.18
CA PHE A 404 9.10 -29.66 3.57
C PHE A 404 8.61 -29.81 2.12
N PRO A 405 7.50 -29.18 1.73
CA PRO A 405 6.98 -29.25 0.37
C PRO A 405 7.96 -28.60 -0.62
N SER A 406 8.21 -29.26 -1.75
CA SER A 406 8.97 -28.69 -2.87
C SER A 406 8.21 -27.53 -3.52
N ILE A 407 8.85 -26.37 -3.66
CA ILE A 407 8.26 -25.17 -4.28
C ILE A 407 8.12 -25.39 -5.80
N ASN A 408 6.91 -25.26 -6.35
CA ASN A 408 6.71 -25.29 -7.81
C ASN A 408 7.25 -24.01 -8.47
N SER A 409 7.62 -24.07 -9.75
CA SER A 409 8.19 -22.93 -10.50
C SER A 409 7.24 -21.73 -10.62
N ASN A 410 5.91 -21.94 -10.60
CA ASN A 410 4.91 -20.86 -10.54
C ASN A 410 4.72 -20.26 -9.13
N GLU A 411 5.41 -20.80 -8.12
CA GLU A 411 5.28 -20.41 -6.71
C GLU A 411 6.56 -19.73 -6.18
N TYR A 412 7.49 -19.38 -7.06
CA TYR A 412 8.76 -18.74 -6.71
C TYR A 412 8.61 -17.22 -6.53
N ILE A 413 7.66 -16.80 -5.68
CA ILE A 413 7.39 -15.38 -5.37
C ILE A 413 7.97 -15.05 -3.99
N GLY A 414 9.12 -14.37 -3.98
CA GLY A 414 9.81 -13.92 -2.77
C GLY A 414 9.26 -12.61 -2.20
N VAL A 415 10.07 -11.96 -1.38
CA VAL A 415 9.78 -10.65 -0.77
C VAL A 415 10.88 -9.67 -1.14
N SER A 416 10.53 -8.49 -1.67
CA SER A 416 11.45 -7.38 -1.91
C SER A 416 11.13 -6.26 -0.91
N THR A 417 12.06 -5.98 -0.01
CA THR A 417 11.86 -5.10 1.15
C THR A 417 13.13 -4.34 1.51
N GLY A 418 13.15 -3.63 2.64
CA GLY A 418 14.31 -2.94 3.17
C GLY A 418 14.08 -2.49 4.61
N ASN A 419 14.49 -1.26 4.92
CA ASN A 419 14.51 -0.67 6.27
C ASN A 419 13.10 -0.28 6.79
N TRP A 420 12.16 -1.23 6.75
CA TRP A 420 10.77 -1.09 7.19
C TRP A 420 10.68 -0.54 8.62
N GLY A 421 10.01 0.61 8.77
CA GLY A 421 9.82 1.27 10.07
C GLY A 421 11.08 1.90 10.68
N CYS A 422 12.21 1.97 9.96
CA CYS A 422 13.48 2.44 10.54
C CYS A 422 13.75 3.94 10.33
N GLY A 423 13.10 4.56 9.33
CA GLY A 423 13.20 5.99 9.06
C GLY A 423 12.33 6.82 10.00
N ALA A 424 11.18 7.29 9.51
CA ALA A 424 10.28 8.16 10.26
C ALA A 424 9.80 7.58 11.61
N PHE A 425 9.73 6.25 11.73
CA PHE A 425 9.26 5.54 12.94
C PHE A 425 10.39 5.09 13.89
N GLY A 426 11.67 5.35 13.55
CA GLY A 426 12.80 5.17 14.47
C GLY A 426 13.13 3.73 14.87
N GLY A 427 12.67 2.73 14.11
CA GLY A 427 13.01 1.33 14.32
C GLY A 427 14.50 1.02 14.10
N ASN A 428 14.99 -0.06 14.71
CA ASN A 428 16.36 -0.52 14.52
C ASN A 428 16.47 -1.43 13.27
N PRO A 429 17.26 -1.05 12.25
CA PRO A 429 17.35 -1.79 10.99
C PRO A 429 18.00 -3.17 11.14
N GLU A 430 18.95 -3.35 12.06
CA GLU A 430 19.55 -4.67 12.32
C GLU A 430 18.47 -5.66 12.82
N ILE A 431 17.66 -5.26 13.81
CA ILE A 431 16.54 -6.09 14.31
C ILE A 431 15.47 -6.27 13.23
N LYS A 432 15.05 -5.19 12.56
CA LYS A 432 13.97 -5.24 11.56
C LYS A 432 14.32 -6.11 10.35
N SER A 433 15.60 -6.19 9.96
CA SER A 433 16.05 -7.11 8.91
C SER A 433 15.86 -8.58 9.30
N MET A 434 16.20 -8.94 10.54
CA MET A 434 16.03 -10.31 11.06
C MET A 434 14.57 -10.67 11.27
N ILE A 435 13.74 -9.74 11.79
CA ILE A 435 12.29 -9.94 11.93
C ILE A 435 11.65 -10.27 10.59
N GLN A 436 11.99 -9.52 9.55
CA GLN A 436 11.46 -9.77 8.20
C GLN A 436 11.94 -11.10 7.64
N TRP A 437 13.18 -11.51 7.94
CA TRP A 437 13.70 -12.82 7.53
C TRP A 437 12.96 -13.98 8.20
N ILE A 438 12.74 -13.90 9.52
CA ILE A 438 11.94 -14.86 10.30
C ILE A 438 10.54 -14.98 9.70
N ALA A 439 9.86 -13.84 9.53
CA ALA A 439 8.50 -13.80 9.00
C ALA A 439 8.39 -14.36 7.57
N ALA A 440 9.31 -13.99 6.67
CA ALA A 440 9.31 -14.47 5.29
C ALA A 440 9.60 -15.98 5.21
N SER A 441 10.54 -16.46 6.02
CA SER A 441 10.88 -17.89 6.10
C SER A 441 9.72 -18.72 6.62
N GLN A 442 9.05 -18.25 7.68
CA GLN A 442 7.84 -18.89 8.21
C GLN A 442 6.69 -18.85 7.21
N ALA A 443 6.58 -17.78 6.43
CA ALA A 443 5.63 -17.65 5.32
C ALA A 443 6.04 -18.44 4.06
N LEU A 444 7.03 -19.34 4.17
CA LEU A 444 7.50 -20.20 3.07
C LEU A 444 7.85 -19.42 1.80
N ARG A 445 8.33 -18.19 1.96
CA ARG A 445 8.81 -17.37 0.84
C ARG A 445 10.18 -17.90 0.44
N PRO A 446 10.44 -18.10 -0.87
CA PRO A 446 11.68 -18.70 -1.35
C PRO A 446 12.91 -17.82 -1.09
N PHE A 447 12.74 -16.50 -1.09
CA PHE A 447 13.82 -15.54 -0.86
C PHE A 447 13.31 -14.21 -0.29
N VAL A 448 14.23 -13.46 0.31
CA VAL A 448 14.12 -12.03 0.63
C VAL A 448 15.20 -11.27 -0.14
N ASN A 449 14.79 -10.28 -0.93
CA ASN A 449 15.67 -9.25 -1.50
C ASN A 449 15.59 -8.02 -0.58
N TYR A 450 16.68 -7.71 0.12
CA TYR A 450 16.74 -6.66 1.12
C TYR A 450 17.59 -5.49 0.64
N TYR A 451 16.94 -4.36 0.37
CA TYR A 451 17.57 -3.11 -0.04
C TYR A 451 17.95 -2.29 1.20
N THR A 452 19.24 -2.10 1.42
CA THR A 452 19.75 -1.40 2.63
C THR A 452 19.76 0.12 2.49
N PHE A 453 19.67 0.62 1.26
CA PHE A 453 19.76 2.05 0.93
C PHE A 453 21.03 2.71 1.51
N GLU A 454 22.14 1.98 1.45
CA GLU A 454 23.46 2.40 1.97
C GLU A 454 23.48 2.74 3.47
N ASP A 455 22.54 2.19 4.26
CA ASP A 455 22.52 2.39 5.72
C ASP A 455 23.76 1.77 6.36
N ALA A 456 24.58 2.63 6.98
CA ALA A 456 25.85 2.24 7.61
C ALA A 456 25.69 1.19 8.72
N SER A 457 24.55 1.16 9.41
CA SER A 457 24.29 0.13 10.45
C SER A 457 24.14 -1.27 9.87
N LEU A 458 23.90 -1.39 8.56
CA LEU A 458 23.71 -2.65 7.85
C LEU A 458 24.97 -3.12 7.09
N GLU A 459 26.13 -2.48 7.28
CA GLU A 459 27.38 -2.82 6.57
C GLU A 459 27.79 -4.29 6.75
N ARG A 460 27.45 -4.89 7.91
CA ARG A 460 27.76 -6.29 8.25
C ARG A 460 26.61 -7.26 7.99
N LEU A 461 25.51 -6.82 7.40
CA LEU A 461 24.32 -7.65 7.20
C LEU A 461 24.66 -8.93 6.42
N GLU A 462 25.36 -8.83 5.29
CA GLU A 462 25.76 -9.99 4.49
C GLU A 462 26.64 -10.98 5.28
N GLU A 463 27.59 -10.48 6.09
CA GLU A 463 28.44 -11.32 6.96
C GLU A 463 27.58 -12.12 7.96
N VAL A 464 26.60 -11.46 8.59
CA VAL A 464 25.66 -12.09 9.53
C VAL A 464 24.79 -13.13 8.85
N ILE A 465 24.21 -12.83 7.69
CA ILE A 465 23.39 -13.77 6.92
C ILE A 465 24.19 -15.04 6.58
N GLN A 466 25.40 -14.87 6.04
CA GLN A 466 26.26 -16.00 5.69
C GLN A 466 26.67 -16.83 6.91
N TRP A 467 26.92 -16.17 8.04
CA TRP A 467 27.24 -16.85 9.29
C TRP A 467 26.05 -17.69 9.78
N ILE A 468 24.84 -17.12 9.82
CA ILE A 468 23.62 -17.82 10.25
C ILE A 468 23.32 -19.03 9.34
N LEU A 469 23.38 -18.84 8.01
CA LEU A 469 23.12 -19.89 7.03
C LEU A 469 24.12 -21.05 7.15
N ARG A 470 25.41 -20.77 7.40
CA ARG A 470 26.44 -21.81 7.61
C ARG A 470 26.18 -22.67 8.84
N HIS A 471 25.56 -22.10 9.87
CA HIS A 471 25.20 -22.84 11.09
C HIS A 471 23.85 -23.55 10.97
N GLY A 472 23.14 -23.41 9.84
CA GLY A 472 21.90 -24.13 9.56
C GLY A 472 20.74 -23.73 10.47
N TRP A 473 20.70 -22.46 10.89
CA TRP A 473 19.67 -21.99 11.82
C TRP A 473 18.26 -22.06 11.25
N THR A 474 17.32 -22.34 12.14
CA THR A 474 15.88 -22.32 11.93
C THR A 474 15.29 -20.96 12.33
N VAL A 475 14.01 -20.77 12.00
CA VAL A 475 13.19 -19.65 12.47
C VAL A 475 13.23 -19.54 13.99
N SER A 476 13.07 -20.65 14.71
CA SER A 476 13.11 -20.66 16.19
C SER A 476 14.46 -20.20 16.75
N GLU A 477 15.58 -20.69 16.19
CA GLU A 477 16.91 -20.32 16.68
C GLU A 477 17.20 -18.83 16.48
N LEU A 478 16.88 -18.27 15.31
CA LEU A 478 17.05 -16.83 15.07
C LEU A 478 16.12 -15.98 15.95
N TRP A 479 14.87 -16.41 16.13
CA TRP A 479 13.92 -15.77 17.04
C TRP A 479 14.43 -15.76 18.48
N HIS A 480 14.94 -16.88 18.97
CA HIS A 480 15.50 -17.00 20.32
C HIS A 480 16.66 -16.03 20.53
N MET A 481 17.56 -15.89 19.55
CA MET A 481 18.70 -14.98 19.63
C MET A 481 18.28 -13.51 19.61
N LEU A 482 17.24 -13.15 18.87
CA LEU A 482 16.66 -11.79 18.93
C LEU A 482 16.05 -11.49 20.29
N ILE A 483 15.33 -12.43 20.88
CA ILE A 483 14.71 -12.28 22.21
C ILE A 483 15.79 -12.14 23.29
N GLU A 484 16.82 -13.00 23.26
CA GLU A 484 17.92 -12.96 24.21
C GLU A 484 18.70 -11.64 24.11
N TYR A 485 19.09 -11.23 22.90
CA TYR A 485 19.76 -9.94 22.67
C TYR A 485 18.93 -8.77 23.22
N SER A 486 17.63 -8.76 22.91
CA SER A 486 16.73 -7.67 23.28
C SER A 486 16.53 -7.60 24.80
N SER A 487 16.43 -8.76 25.46
CA SER A 487 16.43 -8.86 26.92
C SER A 487 17.72 -8.28 27.54
N GLN A 488 18.89 -8.63 27.01
CA GLN A 488 20.18 -8.08 27.46
C GLN A 488 20.26 -6.56 27.23
N ARG A 489 19.75 -6.04 26.11
CA ARG A 489 19.67 -4.59 25.82
C ARG A 489 18.77 -3.85 26.81
N LEU A 490 17.64 -4.45 27.20
CA LEU A 490 16.72 -3.88 28.19
C LEU A 490 17.33 -3.91 29.60
N ARG A 491 18.07 -4.96 29.97
CA ARG A 491 18.80 -5.05 31.25
C ARG A 491 20.09 -4.20 31.29
N GLY A 492 20.55 -3.70 30.15
CA GLY A 492 21.79 -2.91 30.06
C GLY A 492 23.06 -3.77 30.11
N GLU A 493 22.94 -5.06 29.81
CA GLU A 493 24.05 -6.03 29.82
C GLU A 493 24.90 -5.94 28.55
N THR A 494 24.35 -5.40 27.46
CA THR A 494 25.07 -5.13 26.22
C THR A 494 24.72 -3.78 25.63
N TYR A 495 25.74 -3.09 25.10
CA TYR A 495 25.60 -1.83 24.36
C TYR A 495 25.91 -1.97 22.87
N LYS A 496 26.36 -3.15 22.42
CA LYS A 496 26.64 -3.44 21.01
C LYS A 496 25.34 -3.51 20.19
N GLY A 497 25.43 -3.23 18.89
CA GLY A 497 24.39 -3.61 17.91
C GLY A 497 24.23 -5.14 17.84
N PHE A 498 23.10 -5.60 17.32
CA PHE A 498 22.76 -7.03 17.22
C PHE A 498 23.82 -7.79 16.42
N PHE A 499 24.25 -7.27 15.28
CA PHE A 499 25.24 -7.93 14.42
C PHE A 499 26.59 -8.13 15.12
N ALA A 500 27.05 -7.10 15.83
CA ALA A 500 28.30 -7.16 16.58
C ALA A 500 28.20 -7.97 17.89
N TRP A 501 27.00 -8.12 18.43
CA TRP A 501 26.71 -8.98 19.58
C TRP A 501 26.65 -10.46 19.16
N LEU A 502 26.06 -10.74 18.00
CA LEU A 502 25.85 -12.09 17.48
C LEU A 502 27.15 -12.73 16.99
N LEU A 503 27.94 -11.98 16.21
CA LEU A 503 29.15 -12.51 15.60
C LEU A 503 30.25 -12.73 16.65
N PRO A 504 30.99 -13.85 16.58
CA PRO A 504 32.08 -14.11 17.50
C PRO A 504 33.11 -12.96 17.43
N SER A 505 33.61 -12.56 18.60
CA SER A 505 34.65 -11.53 18.65
C SER A 505 35.91 -12.09 17.99
N ASN A 506 36.41 -11.44 16.93
CA ASN A 506 37.75 -11.71 16.37
C ASN A 506 38.81 -11.32 17.40
N ARG A 507 38.95 -12.08 18.48
CA ARG A 507 40.19 -12.09 19.26
C ARG A 507 41.07 -13.17 18.65
N PRO A 508 42.24 -12.83 18.07
CA PRO A 508 43.24 -13.85 17.83
C PRO A 508 43.57 -14.49 19.18
N ASN A 509 43.42 -15.81 19.28
CA ASN A 509 43.97 -16.58 20.40
C ASN A 509 45.50 -16.48 20.35
N ASN A 510 46.06 -15.39 20.85
CA ASN A 510 47.43 -15.32 21.30
C ASN A 510 47.47 -15.75 22.77
N GLU A 511 47.15 -17.00 23.04
CA GLU A 511 47.70 -17.69 24.22
C GLU A 511 48.81 -18.61 23.73
N VAL A 512 49.97 -17.99 23.54
CA VAL A 512 51.24 -18.67 23.32
C VAL A 512 52.13 -18.36 24.51
N HIS A 513 52.39 -19.40 25.32
CA HIS A 513 53.44 -19.56 26.34
C HIS A 513 53.39 -18.65 27.59
N TYR A 514 53.62 -19.15 28.81
CA TYR A 514 54.77 -19.97 29.22
C TYR A 514 54.39 -21.08 30.21
N MET A 515 54.82 -22.31 29.90
CA MET A 515 55.24 -23.26 30.94
C MET A 515 56.64 -22.82 31.38
N SER A 516 56.83 -22.63 32.68
CA SER A 516 58.15 -22.61 33.31
C SER A 516 58.24 -23.80 34.26
N GLU A 517 59.43 -24.41 34.24
CA GLU A 517 59.91 -25.63 34.90
C GLU A 517 59.56 -25.79 36.38
#